data_AF-A0A087UCK6-F1
#
_entry.id   AF-A0A087UCK6-F1
#
_cell.length_a   1.000
_cell.length_b   1.000
_cell.length_c   1.000
_cell.angle_alpha   90.00
_cell.angle_beta   90.00
_cell.angle_gamma   90.00
#
_symmetry.space_group_name_H-M   'P 1'
#
loop_
_entity.id
_entity.type
_entity.pdbx_description
1 polymer ?
#
loop_
_entity_poly.entity_id
_entity_poly.type
_entity_poly.pdbx_seq_one_letter_code
_entity_poly.pdbx_strand_id
1 'polypeptide(L)'
;MSSSGIDISKIQEAIMDMIIKTIISTEGPVCRLMKTYARSTYNCYELFGFDIMLDKDLRPWLLEVNISPSLHTRSMLDSSIKGQLVKDMLNIVGFQVPLISSHTASDDGMLSSLEIKQSSVRNRYLSPKEKKKHAVFTFQYADMKSDILEDLTPDDVRCLIESEDEFHRKGAFTRVFPSETSSKYFVYFEHIRYYNLLLDAWEKRYYKNRNTGK
;
A
#
# COMPACT_ATOMS: atom_id res chain seq x y z
N MET A 1 13.27 -25.49 8.48
CA MET A 1 13.00 -26.64 7.58
C MET A 1 11.74 -27.33 8.08
N SER A 2 10.72 -27.45 7.23
CA SER A 2 9.53 -28.24 7.58
C SER A 2 9.90 -29.73 7.66
N SER A 3 9.13 -30.52 8.39
CA SER A 3 9.31 -31.97 8.60
C SER A 3 9.38 -32.81 7.31
N SER A 4 9.05 -32.22 6.16
CA SER A 4 8.96 -32.89 4.85
C SER A 4 10.09 -32.50 3.88
N GLY A 5 11.06 -31.69 4.29
CA GLY A 5 12.13 -31.18 3.41
C GLY A 5 11.66 -30.11 2.40
N ILE A 6 10.41 -29.67 2.50
CA ILE A 6 9.82 -28.65 1.61
C ILE A 6 10.24 -27.25 2.07
N ASP A 7 10.75 -26.48 1.12
CA ASP A 7 11.11 -25.08 1.29
C ASP A 7 9.88 -24.19 1.12
N ILE A 8 9.17 -23.96 2.23
CA ILE A 8 7.95 -23.16 2.28
C ILE A 8 8.22 -21.71 1.84
N SER A 9 9.42 -21.19 2.12
CA SER A 9 9.78 -19.81 1.78
C SER A 9 9.77 -19.60 0.27
N LYS A 10 10.29 -20.55 -0.51
CA LYS A 10 10.25 -20.48 -1.99
C LYS A 10 8.83 -20.47 -2.54
N ILE A 11 7.93 -21.26 -1.94
CA ILE A 11 6.52 -21.29 -2.35
C ILE A 11 5.87 -19.94 -2.03
N GLN A 12 6.11 -19.39 -0.84
CA GLN A 12 5.61 -18.08 -0.45
C GLN A 12 6.13 -16.96 -1.36
N GLU A 13 7.43 -16.96 -1.69
CA GLU A 13 8.03 -16.01 -2.62
C GLU A 13 7.39 -16.09 -4.01
N ALA A 14 7.16 -17.31 -4.53
CA ALA A 14 6.48 -17.50 -5.82
C ALA A 14 5.02 -17.01 -5.78
N ILE A 15 4.31 -17.21 -4.66
CA ILE A 15 2.96 -16.69 -4.46
C ILE A 15 2.96 -15.15 -4.43
N MET A 16 3.88 -14.53 -3.67
CA MET A 16 4.00 -13.07 -3.61
C MET A 16 4.33 -12.47 -4.97
N ASP A 17 5.25 -13.09 -5.73
CA ASP A 17 5.61 -12.68 -7.08
C ASP A 17 4.40 -12.68 -8.03
N MET A 18 3.60 -13.74 -7.98
CA MET A 18 2.36 -13.85 -8.74
C MET A 18 1.35 -12.78 -8.36
N ILE A 19 1.10 -12.57 -7.06
CA ILE A 19 0.18 -11.54 -6.56
C ILE A 19 0.60 -10.15 -7.07
N ILE A 20 1.88 -9.79 -6.95
CA ILE A 20 2.39 -8.49 -7.38
C ILE A 20 2.16 -8.29 -8.88
N LYS A 21 2.49 -9.28 -9.71
CA LYS A 21 2.29 -9.21 -11.17
C LYS A 21 0.81 -9.09 -11.55
N THR A 22 -0.07 -9.79 -10.85
CA THR A 22 -1.52 -9.71 -11.05
C THR A 22 -2.06 -8.32 -10.70
N ILE A 23 -1.60 -7.71 -9.61
CA ILE A 23 -2.01 -6.35 -9.26
C ILE A 23 -1.49 -5.34 -10.30
N ILE A 24 -0.22 -5.43 -10.70
CA ILE A 24 0.38 -4.53 -11.70
C ILE A 24 -0.36 -4.58 -13.05
N SER A 25 -0.80 -5.76 -13.49
CA SER A 25 -1.51 -5.90 -14.77
C SER A 25 -2.84 -5.12 -14.82
N THR A 26 -3.41 -4.80 -13.65
CA THR A 26 -4.64 -4.01 -13.53
C THR A 26 -4.42 -2.54 -13.15
N GLU A 27 -3.18 -2.15 -12.80
CA GLU A 27 -2.86 -0.80 -12.29
C GLU A 27 -3.29 0.30 -13.25
N GLY A 28 -2.93 0.19 -14.53
CA GLY A 28 -3.18 1.25 -15.52
C GLY A 28 -4.67 1.61 -15.64
N PRO A 29 -5.55 0.63 -15.95
CA PRO A 29 -6.99 0.83 -15.95
C PRO A 29 -7.54 1.37 -14.62
N VAL A 30 -7.13 0.81 -13.48
CA VAL A 30 -7.60 1.23 -12.15
C VAL A 30 -7.21 2.69 -11.88
N CYS A 31 -5.95 3.06 -12.09
CA CYS A 31 -5.47 4.43 -11.90
C CYS A 31 -6.20 5.44 -12.80
N ARG A 32 -6.57 5.06 -14.03
CA ARG A 32 -7.35 5.91 -14.92
C ARG A 32 -8.76 6.16 -14.38
N LEU A 33 -9.45 5.11 -13.92
CA LEU A 33 -10.78 5.23 -13.32
C LEU A 33 -10.74 6.03 -12.01
N MET A 34 -9.73 5.79 -11.19
CA MET A 34 -9.48 6.52 -9.94
C MET A 34 -9.34 8.03 -10.18
N LYS A 35 -8.57 8.46 -11.18
CA LYS A 35 -8.43 9.89 -11.51
C LYS A 35 -9.75 10.56 -11.92
N THR A 36 -10.67 9.80 -12.50
CA THR A 36 -11.97 10.30 -12.96
C THR A 36 -13.01 10.32 -11.84
N TYR A 37 -13.05 9.26 -11.03
CA TYR A 37 -14.18 9.03 -10.11
C TYR A 37 -13.82 9.20 -8.64
N ALA A 38 -12.56 8.99 -8.24
CA ALA A 38 -12.16 9.11 -6.85
C ALA A 38 -11.89 10.57 -6.49
N ARG A 39 -12.70 11.10 -5.57
CA ARG A 39 -12.49 12.44 -5.00
C ARG A 39 -11.31 12.48 -4.03
N SER A 40 -10.97 11.35 -3.42
CA SER A 40 -9.84 11.21 -2.50
C SER A 40 -9.36 9.77 -2.50
N THR A 41 -8.05 9.57 -2.43
CA THR A 41 -7.44 8.23 -2.30
C THR A 41 -7.61 7.63 -0.90
N TYR A 42 -7.94 8.45 0.10
CA TYR A 42 -8.14 7.99 1.48
C TYR A 42 -9.24 6.91 1.59
N ASN A 43 -10.28 7.00 0.77
CA ASN A 43 -11.39 6.04 0.77
C ASN A 43 -11.19 4.90 -0.24
N CYS A 44 -9.98 4.70 -0.73
CA CYS A 44 -9.71 3.78 -1.84
C CYS A 44 -8.73 2.71 -1.41
N TYR A 45 -9.29 1.68 -0.78
CA TYR A 45 -8.62 0.44 -0.41
C TYR A 45 -9.55 -0.72 -0.73
N GLU A 46 -8.97 -1.89 -1.00
CA GLU A 46 -9.73 -3.08 -1.39
C GLU A 46 -9.09 -4.32 -0.78
N LEU A 47 -9.94 -5.26 -0.35
CA LEU A 47 -9.51 -6.55 0.16
C LEU A 47 -9.79 -7.63 -0.88
N PHE A 48 -8.73 -8.15 -1.49
CA PHE A 48 -8.83 -9.22 -2.48
C PHE A 48 -8.66 -10.60 -1.85
N GLY A 49 -9.48 -11.57 -2.28
CA GLY A 49 -9.26 -12.99 -2.03
C GLY A 49 -8.57 -13.63 -3.23
N PHE A 50 -7.35 -14.14 -3.05
CA PHE A 50 -6.62 -14.84 -4.10
C PHE A 50 -6.78 -16.35 -3.94
N ASP A 51 -7.33 -17.00 -4.95
CA ASP A 51 -7.51 -18.45 -4.98
C ASP A 51 -6.35 -19.06 -5.76
N ILE A 52 -5.48 -19.78 -5.05
CA ILE A 52 -4.19 -20.27 -5.56
C ILE A 52 -4.12 -21.78 -5.38
N MET A 53 -3.82 -22.49 -6.45
CA MET A 53 -3.58 -23.93 -6.45
C MET A 53 -2.10 -24.24 -6.55
N LEU A 54 -1.61 -25.20 -5.76
CA LEU A 54 -0.27 -25.75 -5.91
C LEU A 54 -0.33 -27.04 -6.72
N ASP A 55 0.52 -27.17 -7.74
CA ASP A 55 0.65 -28.41 -8.48
C ASP A 55 1.54 -29.45 -7.77
N LYS A 56 1.74 -30.61 -8.41
CA LYS A 56 2.59 -31.70 -7.89
C LYS A 56 4.05 -31.29 -7.65
N ASP A 57 4.52 -30.25 -8.33
CA ASP A 57 5.88 -29.70 -8.23
C ASP A 57 5.90 -28.44 -7.33
N LEU A 58 4.81 -28.20 -6.58
CA LEU A 58 4.59 -27.07 -5.66
C LEU A 58 4.66 -25.69 -6.34
N ARG A 59 4.35 -25.62 -7.64
CA ARG A 59 4.26 -24.35 -8.36
C ARG A 59 2.88 -23.73 -8.14
N PRO A 60 2.79 -22.44 -7.79
CA PRO A 60 1.51 -21.77 -7.62
C PRO A 60 0.88 -21.39 -8.97
N TRP A 61 -0.42 -21.65 -9.07
CA TRP A 61 -1.28 -21.29 -10.19
C TRP A 61 -2.43 -20.43 -9.68
N LEU A 62 -2.55 -19.21 -10.20
CA LEU A 62 -3.69 -18.34 -9.91
C LEU A 62 -4.93 -18.90 -10.58
N LEU A 63 -5.99 -19.14 -9.80
CA LEU A 63 -7.30 -19.55 -10.32
C LEU A 63 -8.17 -18.32 -10.56
N GLU A 64 -8.38 -17.52 -9.51
CA GLU A 64 -9.19 -16.31 -9.57
C GLU A 64 -8.78 -15.29 -8.50
N VAL A 65 -9.26 -14.06 -8.69
CA VAL A 65 -9.15 -12.97 -7.72
C VAL A 65 -10.54 -12.46 -7.40
N ASN A 66 -10.96 -12.67 -6.17
CA ASN A 66 -12.25 -12.25 -5.65
C ASN A 66 -12.17 -10.83 -5.07
N ILE A 67 -12.97 -9.91 -5.62
CA ILE A 67 -13.08 -8.52 -5.14
C ILE A 67 -13.93 -8.43 -3.86
N SER A 68 -14.73 -9.45 -3.57
CA SER A 68 -15.57 -9.50 -2.36
C SER A 68 -15.43 -10.85 -1.67
N PRO A 69 -14.26 -11.13 -1.06
CA PRO A 69 -14.05 -12.40 -0.36
C PRO A 69 -15.00 -12.53 0.83
N SER A 70 -15.43 -13.76 1.12
CA SER A 70 -16.37 -14.02 2.22
C SER A 70 -15.75 -13.75 3.59
N LEU A 71 -16.27 -12.75 4.29
CA LEU A 71 -15.93 -12.47 5.68
C LEU A 71 -16.86 -13.16 6.70
N HIS A 72 -17.78 -14.00 6.24
CA HIS A 72 -18.68 -14.73 7.11
C HIS A 72 -17.90 -15.76 7.96
N THR A 73 -18.19 -15.82 9.25
CA THR A 73 -17.49 -16.69 10.22
C THR A 73 -18.41 -17.81 10.68
N ARG A 74 -18.00 -19.08 10.48
CA ARG A 74 -18.78 -20.26 10.91
C ARG A 74 -18.08 -21.08 12.00
N SER A 75 -16.82 -20.76 12.29
CA SER A 75 -16.01 -21.43 13.29
C SER A 75 -15.19 -20.42 14.10
N MET A 76 -14.73 -20.83 15.29
CA MET A 76 -13.80 -20.03 16.10
C MET A 76 -12.50 -19.72 15.35
N LEU A 77 -12.06 -20.64 14.48
CA LEU A 77 -10.89 -20.45 13.62
C LEU A 77 -11.14 -19.34 12.60
N ASP A 78 -12.29 -19.37 11.91
CA ASP A 78 -12.66 -18.32 10.96
C ASP A 78 -12.73 -16.95 11.64
N SER A 79 -13.36 -16.88 12.83
CA SER A 79 -13.46 -15.65 13.60
C SER A 79 -12.10 -15.11 13.99
N SER A 80 -11.16 -15.97 14.42
CA SER A 80 -9.81 -15.55 14.78
C SER A 80 -9.03 -15.02 13.59
N ILE A 81 -9.09 -15.69 12.44
CA ILE A 81 -8.34 -15.30 11.23
C ILE A 81 -8.95 -14.04 10.61
N LYS A 82 -10.26 -14.07 10.32
CA LYS A 82 -10.95 -12.98 9.62
C LYS A 82 -11.10 -11.74 10.51
N GLY A 83 -11.31 -11.92 11.81
CA GLY A 83 -11.34 -10.81 12.76
C GLY A 83 -10.00 -10.07 12.82
N GLN A 84 -8.88 -10.81 12.90
CA GLN A 84 -7.55 -10.23 12.88
C GLN A 84 -7.24 -9.55 11.53
N LEU A 85 -7.63 -10.17 10.42
CA LEU A 85 -7.49 -9.61 9.07
C LEU A 85 -8.18 -8.25 8.94
N VAL A 86 -9.46 -8.16 9.31
CA VAL A 86 -10.23 -6.91 9.21
C VAL A 86 -9.69 -5.84 10.15
N LYS A 87 -9.32 -6.22 11.39
CA LYS A 87 -8.73 -5.30 12.36
C LYS A 87 -7.46 -4.66 11.81
N ASP A 88 -6.52 -5.47 11.32
CA ASP A 88 -5.24 -4.96 10.83
C ASP A 88 -5.40 -4.19 9.52
N MET A 89 -6.34 -4.57 8.65
CA MET A 89 -6.69 -3.80 7.45
C MET A 89 -7.17 -2.39 7.83
N LEU A 90 -8.10 -2.26 8.78
CA LEU A 90 -8.62 -0.96 9.24
C LEU A 90 -7.53 -0.11 9.92
N ASN A 91 -6.60 -0.76 10.63
CA ASN A 91 -5.44 -0.07 11.20
C ASN A 91 -4.50 0.46 10.11
N ILE A 92 -4.18 -0.33 9.08
CA ILE A 92 -3.30 0.09 7.97
C ILE A 92 -3.85 1.36 7.33
N VAL A 93 -5.11 1.32 6.88
CA VAL A 93 -5.76 2.44 6.18
C VAL A 93 -6.03 3.65 7.09
N GLY A 94 -5.76 3.51 8.39
CA GLY A 94 -5.97 4.58 9.37
C GLY A 94 -7.43 5.00 9.45
N PHE A 95 -8.35 4.02 9.44
CA PHE A 95 -9.78 4.28 9.39
C PHE A 95 -10.23 5.13 10.59
N GLN A 96 -10.75 6.32 10.30
CA GLN A 96 -11.26 7.24 11.31
C GLN A 96 -12.75 6.97 11.55
N VAL A 97 -13.08 6.56 12.78
CA VAL A 97 -14.47 6.39 13.20
C VAL A 97 -15.10 7.78 13.32
N PRO A 98 -16.19 8.08 12.60
CA PRO A 98 -16.90 9.33 12.78
C PRO A 98 -17.38 9.44 14.22
N LEU A 99 -17.08 10.54 14.89
CA LEU A 99 -17.68 10.82 16.19
C LEU A 99 -19.19 10.98 15.97
N ILE A 100 -19.95 10.02 16.45
CA ILE A 100 -21.40 10.19 16.57
C ILE A 100 -21.55 11.28 17.63
N SER A 101 -21.90 12.49 17.20
CA SER A 101 -22.34 13.54 18.10
C SER A 101 -23.60 13.06 18.80
N SER A 102 -23.43 12.38 19.93
CA SER A 102 -24.48 12.28 20.93
C SER A 102 -24.97 13.72 21.15
N HIS A 103 -26.26 13.95 20.94
CA HIS A 103 -26.94 15.21 21.23
C HIS A 103 -26.94 15.50 22.74
N THR A 104 -25.78 15.59 23.37
CA THR A 104 -25.57 16.12 24.71
C THR A 104 -24.52 17.21 24.57
N ALA A 105 -25.00 18.40 24.27
CA ALA A 105 -24.24 19.62 24.26
C ALA A 105 -23.69 19.88 25.66
N SER A 106 -22.38 19.68 25.83
CA SER A 106 -21.55 20.46 26.75
C SER A 106 -20.11 19.99 26.64
N ASP A 107 -19.29 20.88 26.09
CA ASP A 107 -17.87 21.04 26.43
C ASP A 107 -16.89 19.96 25.90
N ASP A 108 -16.44 20.11 24.65
CA ASP A 108 -15.03 19.88 24.32
C ASP A 108 -14.63 20.58 23.00
N GLY A 109 -14.09 21.80 23.11
CA GLY A 109 -13.61 22.60 21.97
C GLY A 109 -12.27 22.13 21.38
N MET A 110 -11.68 21.05 21.90
CA MET A 110 -10.32 20.63 21.54
C MET A 110 -10.28 19.57 20.42
N LEU A 111 -11.23 18.64 20.39
CA LEU A 111 -11.16 17.49 19.46
C LEU A 111 -11.57 17.80 18.01
N SER A 112 -12.49 18.75 17.78
CA SER A 112 -12.92 19.15 16.42
C SER A 112 -11.80 19.78 15.58
N SER A 113 -10.78 20.31 16.25
CA SER A 113 -9.62 20.93 15.61
C SER A 113 -8.66 19.92 14.95
N LEU A 114 -8.74 18.64 15.35
CA LEU A 114 -7.96 17.54 14.78
C LEU A 114 -8.63 16.97 13.52
N GLU A 115 -9.96 16.89 13.49
CA GLU A 115 -10.75 16.32 12.38
C GLU A 115 -10.72 17.20 11.11
N ILE A 116 -10.69 18.53 11.26
CA ILE A 116 -10.73 19.47 10.11
C ILE A 116 -9.34 19.67 9.48
N LYS A 117 -8.25 19.44 10.23
CA LYS A 117 -6.89 19.69 9.72
C LYS A 117 -6.33 18.55 8.88
N GLN A 118 -6.64 17.28 9.16
CA GLN A 118 -6.08 16.16 8.40
C GLN A 118 -6.75 15.94 7.03
N SER A 119 -8.06 16.16 6.93
CA SER A 119 -8.81 16.08 5.66
C SER A 119 -8.29 17.09 4.61
N SER A 120 -7.86 18.27 5.07
CA SER A 120 -7.26 19.34 4.25
C SER A 120 -5.82 19.07 3.75
N VAL A 121 -5.16 18.02 4.27
CA VAL A 121 -3.79 17.62 3.89
C VAL A 121 -3.80 16.56 2.78
N ARG A 122 -4.88 15.77 2.68
CA ARG A 122 -4.94 14.59 1.80
C ARG A 122 -5.41 14.88 0.37
N ASN A 123 -6.09 16.00 0.13
CA ASN A 123 -6.56 16.42 -1.20
C ASN A 123 -5.96 17.77 -1.61
N ARG A 124 -4.66 17.78 -1.93
CA ARG A 124 -4.02 18.97 -2.49
C ARG A 124 -3.51 18.69 -3.90
N TYR A 125 -3.82 19.61 -4.79
CA TYR A 125 -3.21 19.64 -6.12
C TYR A 125 -1.71 19.88 -5.98
N LEU A 126 -0.92 19.11 -6.74
CA LEU A 126 0.52 19.32 -6.83
C LEU A 126 0.83 20.75 -7.29
N SER A 127 1.78 21.38 -6.60
CA SER A 127 2.37 22.65 -7.02
C SER A 127 3.11 22.50 -8.36
N PRO A 128 3.37 23.60 -9.09
CA PRO A 128 4.16 23.55 -10.31
C PRO A 128 5.56 22.94 -10.12
N LYS A 129 6.22 23.17 -8.97
CA LYS A 129 7.53 22.57 -8.65
C LYS A 129 7.41 21.05 -8.53
N GLU A 130 6.41 20.57 -7.79
CA GLU A 130 6.16 19.13 -7.60
C GLU A 130 5.81 18.45 -8.93
N LYS A 131 4.91 19.04 -9.74
CA LYS A 131 4.59 18.52 -11.09
C LYS A 131 5.83 18.41 -11.97
N LYS A 132 6.70 19.41 -11.93
CA LYS A 132 7.96 19.41 -12.69
C LYS A 132 8.88 18.30 -12.21
N LYS A 133 9.07 18.13 -10.89
CA LYS A 133 9.87 17.04 -10.31
C LYS A 133 9.31 15.68 -10.75
N HIS A 134 7.99 15.49 -10.65
CA HIS A 134 7.34 14.24 -11.02
C HIS A 134 7.62 13.90 -12.50
N ALA A 135 7.41 14.86 -13.40
CA ALA A 135 7.65 14.66 -14.82
C ALA A 135 9.11 14.28 -15.11
N VAL A 136 10.09 15.00 -14.53
CA VAL A 136 11.51 14.73 -14.75
C VAL A 136 11.87 13.30 -14.36
N PHE A 137 11.50 12.86 -13.15
CA PHE A 137 11.82 11.51 -12.67
C PHE A 137 11.07 10.41 -13.45
N THR A 138 9.83 10.64 -13.90
CA THR A 138 9.10 9.63 -14.67
C THR A 138 9.55 9.51 -16.12
N PHE A 139 9.95 10.61 -16.77
CA PHE A 139 10.38 10.59 -18.17
C PHE A 139 11.84 10.16 -18.35
N GLN A 140 12.70 10.43 -17.36
CA GLN A 140 14.14 10.20 -17.46
C GLN A 140 14.63 9.10 -16.51
N TYR A 141 13.74 8.24 -16.00
CA TYR A 141 14.08 7.22 -15.00
C TYR A 141 15.30 6.37 -15.39
N ALA A 142 15.43 5.98 -16.67
CA ALA A 142 16.53 5.15 -17.14
C ALA A 142 17.89 5.89 -17.23
N ASP A 143 17.89 7.21 -17.38
CA ASP A 143 19.09 8.03 -17.67
C ASP A 143 19.49 8.95 -16.49
N MET A 144 18.74 8.93 -15.39
CA MET A 144 18.95 9.86 -14.28
C MET A 144 20.09 9.43 -13.36
N LYS A 145 21.05 10.35 -13.17
CA LYS A 145 22.11 10.25 -12.14
C LYS A 145 21.73 10.86 -10.79
N SER A 146 20.66 11.66 -10.75
CA SER A 146 20.26 12.41 -9.55
C SER A 146 19.34 11.59 -8.67
N ASP A 147 19.54 11.72 -7.36
CA ASP A 147 18.80 11.00 -6.34
C ASP A 147 17.45 11.67 -6.04
N ILE A 148 16.36 10.91 -6.11
CA ILE A 148 14.99 11.38 -5.85
C ILE A 148 14.78 11.87 -4.41
N LEU A 149 15.65 11.41 -3.48
CA LEU A 149 15.59 11.70 -2.05
C LEU A 149 16.38 12.96 -1.63
N GLU A 150 17.15 13.61 -2.51
CA GLU A 150 17.96 14.79 -2.13
C GLU A 150 17.14 16.08 -1.94
N ASP A 151 16.21 16.40 -2.85
CA ASP A 151 15.33 17.59 -2.76
C ASP A 151 13.88 17.16 -2.51
N LEU A 152 13.59 16.65 -1.31
CA LEU A 152 12.24 16.24 -0.93
C LEU A 152 11.29 17.45 -0.89
N THR A 153 10.24 17.36 -1.69
CA THR A 153 9.13 18.32 -1.69
C THR A 153 8.15 18.02 -0.55
N PRO A 154 7.28 18.97 -0.16
CA PRO A 154 6.22 18.69 0.79
C PRO A 154 5.29 17.53 0.37
N ASP A 155 5.09 17.30 -0.92
CA ASP A 155 4.39 16.12 -1.43
C ASP A 155 5.14 14.81 -1.20
N ASP A 156 6.45 14.80 -1.47
CA ASP A 156 7.28 13.62 -1.19
C ASP A 156 7.24 13.25 0.28
N VAL A 157 7.45 14.23 1.17
CA VAL A 157 7.46 14.02 2.62
C VAL A 157 6.11 13.45 3.09
N ARG A 158 4.98 13.94 2.55
CA ARG A 158 3.66 13.38 2.88
C ARG A 158 3.51 11.92 2.44
N CYS A 159 3.94 11.60 1.22
CA CYS A 159 3.90 10.22 0.71
C CYS A 159 4.76 9.28 1.56
N LEU A 160 5.97 9.71 1.92
CA LEU A 160 6.89 8.93 2.75
C LEU A 160 6.36 8.74 4.17
N ILE A 161 5.84 9.80 4.80
CA ILE A 161 5.22 9.72 6.13
C ILE A 161 4.07 8.74 6.10
N GLU A 162 3.10 8.87 5.18
CA GLU A 162 1.95 7.97 5.12
C GLU A 162 2.38 6.51 4.89
N SER A 163 3.39 6.26 4.05
CA SER A 163 3.88 4.90 3.82
C SER A 163 4.57 4.29 5.04
N GLU A 164 5.35 5.07 5.79
CA GLU A 164 5.94 4.62 7.05
C GLU A 164 4.85 4.39 8.11
N ASP A 165 3.86 5.27 8.17
CA ASP A 165 2.71 5.16 9.05
C ASP A 165 1.92 3.87 8.81
N GLU A 166 1.59 3.56 7.55
CA GLU A 166 0.99 2.29 7.12
C GLU A 166 1.86 1.09 7.55
N PHE A 167 3.18 1.19 7.36
CA PHE A 167 4.12 0.14 7.73
C PHE A 167 4.13 -0.13 9.24
N HIS A 168 4.07 0.91 10.07
CA HIS A 168 4.01 0.76 11.54
C HIS A 168 2.65 0.20 12.01
N ARG A 169 1.56 0.47 11.28
CA ARG A 169 0.20 -0.01 11.59
C ARG A 169 -0.14 -1.39 11.03
N LYS A 170 0.76 -2.01 10.26
CA LYS A 170 0.47 -3.22 9.46
C LYS A 170 0.03 -4.48 10.22
N GLY A 171 0.32 -4.56 11.52
CA GLY A 171 0.02 -5.76 12.30
C GLY A 171 0.61 -7.02 11.66
N ALA A 172 -0.24 -8.03 11.44
CA ALA A 172 0.12 -9.31 10.84
C ALA A 172 0.31 -9.27 9.32
N PHE A 173 0.01 -8.17 8.64
CA PHE A 173 0.28 -8.03 7.21
C PHE A 173 1.78 -7.91 6.94
N THR A 174 2.16 -8.36 5.74
CA THR A 174 3.48 -8.15 5.16
C THR A 174 3.33 -7.26 3.94
N ARG A 175 4.08 -6.16 3.90
CA ARG A 175 4.15 -5.31 2.70
C ARG A 175 5.04 -5.99 1.67
N VAL A 176 4.43 -6.49 0.60
CA VAL A 176 5.13 -7.18 -0.51
C VAL A 176 5.59 -6.22 -1.61
N PHE A 177 4.96 -5.05 -1.69
CA PHE A 177 5.33 -3.95 -2.58
C PHE A 177 4.89 -2.62 -1.94
N PRO A 178 5.71 -1.56 -1.98
CA PRO A 178 7.14 -1.57 -2.32
C PRO A 178 7.98 -2.25 -1.23
N SER A 179 9.13 -2.78 -1.65
CA SER A 179 10.14 -3.46 -0.83
C SER A 179 11.53 -3.20 -1.42
N GLU A 180 12.57 -3.59 -0.70
CA GLU A 180 13.99 -3.52 -1.10
C GLU A 180 14.30 -4.29 -2.40
N THR A 181 13.42 -5.19 -2.83
CA THR A 181 13.57 -5.98 -4.06
C THR A 181 12.56 -5.62 -5.16
N SER A 182 11.69 -4.62 -4.93
CA SER A 182 10.55 -4.35 -5.80
C SER A 182 10.90 -3.77 -7.16
N SER A 183 12.10 -3.21 -7.35
CA SER A 183 12.48 -2.58 -8.62
C SER A 183 12.45 -3.54 -9.80
N LYS A 184 12.63 -4.85 -9.57
CA LYS A 184 12.52 -5.88 -10.62
C LYS A 184 11.15 -5.91 -11.29
N TYR A 185 10.10 -5.43 -10.62
CA TYR A 185 8.74 -5.39 -11.15
C TYR A 185 8.46 -4.16 -12.03
N PHE A 186 9.36 -3.17 -12.07
CA PHE A 186 9.14 -1.94 -12.83
C PHE A 186 8.98 -2.18 -14.33
N VAL A 187 9.58 -3.26 -14.85
CA VAL A 187 9.44 -3.71 -16.24
C VAL A 187 8.00 -4.08 -16.63
N TYR A 188 7.14 -4.40 -15.66
CA TYR A 188 5.75 -4.80 -15.91
C TYR A 188 4.76 -3.63 -15.93
N PHE A 189 5.19 -2.43 -15.52
CA PHE A 189 4.32 -1.25 -15.58
C PHE A 189 4.29 -0.69 -17.00
N GLU A 190 3.10 -0.37 -17.51
CA GLU A 190 2.94 0.39 -18.76
C GLU A 190 3.66 1.74 -18.68
N HIS A 191 3.52 2.42 -17.54
CA HIS A 191 4.21 3.65 -17.20
C HIS A 191 4.58 3.64 -15.72
N ILE A 192 5.87 3.73 -15.41
CA ILE A 192 6.32 3.82 -14.03
C ILE A 192 5.81 5.12 -13.40
N ARG A 193 5.13 5.01 -12.27
CA ARG A 193 4.59 6.16 -11.52
C ARG A 193 5.67 6.76 -10.63
N TYR A 194 5.61 8.08 -10.47
CA TYR A 194 6.55 8.81 -9.64
C TYR A 194 6.66 8.26 -8.20
N TYR A 195 5.53 8.00 -7.53
CA TYR A 195 5.55 7.48 -6.16
C TYR A 195 6.16 6.07 -6.06
N ASN A 196 6.08 5.26 -7.12
CA ASN A 196 6.77 3.97 -7.14
C ASN A 196 8.29 4.16 -7.09
N LEU A 197 8.81 5.17 -7.81
CA LEU A 197 10.23 5.52 -7.79
C LEU A 197 10.66 6.05 -6.42
N LEU A 198 9.87 6.96 -5.85
CA LEU A 198 10.14 7.57 -4.56
C LEU A 198 10.23 6.51 -3.45
N LEU A 199 9.22 5.64 -3.39
CA LEU A 199 9.15 4.60 -2.36
C LEU A 199 10.18 3.48 -2.59
N ASP A 200 10.50 3.13 -3.84
CA ASP A 200 11.59 2.18 -4.12
C ASP A 200 12.96 2.71 -3.68
N ALA A 201 13.25 4.00 -3.93
CA ALA A 201 14.47 4.63 -3.45
C ALA A 201 14.52 4.66 -1.91
N TRP A 202 13.39 4.97 -1.27
CA TRP A 202 13.27 4.95 0.19
C TRP A 202 13.55 3.56 0.77
N GLU A 203 12.89 2.52 0.24
CA GLU A 203 13.07 1.15 0.69
C GLU A 203 14.51 0.67 0.48
N LYS A 204 15.11 0.91 -0.69
CA LYS A 204 16.52 0.54 -0.91
C LYS A 204 17.48 1.16 0.10
N ARG A 205 17.23 2.41 0.52
CA ARG A 205 18.11 3.14 1.42
C ARG A 205 17.89 2.77 2.88
N TYR A 206 16.64 2.68 3.30
CA TYR A 206 16.28 2.65 4.73
C TYR A 206 15.68 1.32 5.19
N TYR A 207 15.42 0.35 4.32
CA TYR A 207 14.83 -0.94 4.72
C TYR A 207 15.57 -1.62 5.89
N LYS A 208 16.91 -1.64 5.85
CA LYS A 208 17.74 -2.24 6.91
C LYS A 208 17.93 -1.33 8.13
N ASN A 209 17.68 -0.03 8.00
CA ASN A 209 17.90 0.95 9.07
C ASN A 209 16.86 2.08 8.98
N ARG A 210 15.60 1.75 9.31
CA ARG A 210 14.50 2.73 9.21
C ARG A 210 14.64 3.89 10.18
N ASN A 211 15.37 3.71 11.30
CA ASN A 211 15.57 4.75 12.29
C ASN A 211 16.42 5.93 11.78
N THR A 212 17.25 5.74 10.76
CA THR A 212 18.03 6.84 10.16
C THR A 212 17.25 7.66 9.13
N GLY A 213 16.05 7.22 8.75
CA GLY A 213 15.14 7.98 7.90
C GLY A 213 14.11 8.78 8.69
N LYS A 214 14.05 8.61 10.01
CA LYS A 214 13.14 9.35 10.91
C LYS A 214 13.70 10.70 11.31
#